data_AF-A0A8D1FXY6-F1
#
_entry.id   AF-A0A8D1FXY6-F1
#
_cell.length_a   1.000
_cell.length_b   1.000
_cell.length_c   1.000
_cell.angle_alpha   90.00
_cell.angle_beta   90.00
_cell.angle_gamma   90.00
#
_symmetry.space_group_name_H-M   'P 1'
#
loop_
_entity.id
_entity.type
_entity.pdbx_description
1 polymer ?
#
loop_
_entity_poly.entity_id
_entity_poly.type
_entity_poly.pdbx_seq_one_letter_code
_entity_poly.pdbx_strand_id
1 'polypeptide(L)'
;MANLSENGGDDCTYLTGSGGCVTSTREDHRAVPAVCVCVCVCVADGLVSISASMRDSCVTPGPRESACLLLPRASLVQEAPPTPLPPKKKCEGGAPGPSPALPLPPTGTREAAFVYAISSAGVAFAVTRACSSGELEKCGCDRTVHGVSPQGFQWSGCSDNIAYGVAFSQSFVDVRERSKGASSSRALMNLHNNEAGRKAILTHMRVECKCHGVSGSCEVKTCWRAVPPFRQVGHALKEKFDGATEVEPRRVGSSRALVPRNAQFKPHTDEDLVYLEPSPDFCEQDMRSGVLGTRGRTCNKTSKAIDGCELLCCGRGFHTAQVELAERCSCKFHWCCFVKCRQCQRLVELHTCR
;
A
#
# COMPACT_ATOMS: atom_id res chain seq x y z
N MET A 1 30.75 -40.44 11.79
CA MET A 1 30.71 -38.97 11.98
C MET A 1 31.22 -38.31 10.72
N ALA A 2 30.34 -37.73 9.92
CA ALA A 2 30.60 -36.64 8.99
C ALA A 2 29.24 -36.17 8.46
N ASN A 3 28.96 -34.88 8.66
CA ASN A 3 27.67 -34.22 8.41
C ASN A 3 27.35 -34.10 6.92
N LEU A 4 26.06 -34.27 6.61
CA LEU A 4 25.46 -34.00 5.31
C LEU A 4 25.31 -32.49 5.09
N SER A 5 25.66 -32.07 3.88
CA SER A 5 25.46 -30.74 3.31
C SER A 5 23.98 -30.52 2.97
N GLU A 6 23.33 -29.54 3.60
CA GLU A 6 22.07 -28.96 3.12
C GLU A 6 22.38 -27.89 2.07
N ASN A 7 22.06 -28.16 0.80
CA ASN A 7 21.98 -27.17 -0.26
C ASN A 7 20.65 -27.37 -0.99
N GLY A 8 19.77 -26.38 -0.87
CA GLY A 8 18.43 -26.36 -1.46
C GLY A 8 17.62 -25.24 -0.82
N GLY A 9 18.07 -23.99 -1.00
CA GLY A 9 17.37 -22.82 -0.50
C GLY A 9 16.13 -22.54 -1.35
N ASP A 10 14.96 -22.64 -0.73
CA ASP A 10 13.71 -22.09 -1.25
C ASP A 10 13.80 -20.56 -1.26
N ASP A 11 13.98 -19.97 -2.44
CA ASP A 11 14.13 -18.53 -2.62
C ASP A 11 12.74 -17.86 -2.60
N CYS A 12 12.28 -17.47 -1.41
CA CYS A 12 11.09 -16.62 -1.27
C CYS A 12 11.42 -15.19 -1.73
N THR A 13 10.96 -14.79 -2.92
CA THR A 13 11.06 -13.39 -3.35
C THR A 13 10.02 -12.54 -2.62
N TYR A 14 10.45 -11.88 -1.55
CA TYR A 14 9.65 -10.94 -0.80
C TYR A 14 9.58 -9.59 -1.52
N LEU A 15 8.41 -9.22 -2.08
CA LEU A 15 8.12 -7.83 -2.41
C LEU A 15 7.76 -7.05 -1.14
N THR A 16 8.73 -6.90 -0.23
CA THR A 16 8.62 -6.01 0.93
C THR A 16 8.91 -4.58 0.47
N GLY A 17 7.92 -3.69 0.48
CA GLY A 17 8.22 -2.26 0.31
C GLY A 17 7.13 -1.30 -0.15
N SER A 18 5.90 -1.73 -0.43
CA SER A 18 4.82 -0.83 -0.85
C SER A 18 3.90 -0.47 0.33
N GLY A 19 4.46 0.24 1.32
CA GLY A 19 3.69 0.91 2.38
C GLY A 19 3.43 2.36 2.02
N GLY A 20 2.16 2.77 2.01
CA GLY A 20 1.76 4.17 1.98
C GLY A 20 1.22 4.56 3.36
N CYS A 21 1.82 5.57 3.98
CA CYS A 21 1.29 6.19 5.21
C CYS A 21 0.58 7.50 4.83
N VAL A 22 -0.66 7.63 5.26
CA VAL A 22 -1.48 8.81 5.01
C VAL A 22 -1.83 9.51 6.32
N THR A 23 -1.30 10.71 6.51
CA THR A 23 -1.77 11.69 7.52
C THR A 23 -2.68 12.69 6.82
N SER A 24 -4.00 12.64 7.06
CA SER A 24 -4.98 13.59 6.50
C SER A 24 -4.54 15.06 6.68
N THR A 25 -5.05 15.97 5.87
CA THR A 25 -5.01 17.42 6.17
C THR A 25 -6.42 17.94 6.45
N ARG A 26 -6.61 18.43 7.68
CA ARG A 26 -7.60 19.43 8.14
C ARG A 26 -9.08 19.19 7.76
N GLU A 27 -9.85 18.70 8.74
CA GLU A 27 -11.29 19.00 8.94
C GLU A 27 -11.56 19.11 10.46
N ASP A 28 -12.07 20.25 10.90
CA ASP A 28 -12.72 20.51 12.20
C ASP A 28 -12.20 19.78 13.45
N HIS A 29 -11.05 20.20 13.99
CA HIS A 29 -10.59 19.85 15.35
C HIS A 29 -10.50 18.35 15.71
N ARG A 30 -10.61 17.44 14.73
CA ARG A 30 -10.55 15.98 14.94
C ARG A 30 -9.15 15.47 14.64
N ALA A 31 -8.60 14.66 15.55
CA ALA A 31 -7.40 13.88 15.23
C ALA A 31 -7.78 12.88 14.13
N VAL A 32 -7.05 12.86 13.02
CA VAL A 32 -7.22 11.82 11.99
C VAL A 32 -6.00 10.89 12.10
N PRO A 33 -6.18 9.56 12.24
CA PRO A 33 -5.06 8.65 12.34
C PRO A 33 -4.19 8.72 11.09
N ALA A 34 -2.88 8.49 11.28
CA ALA A 34 -2.02 8.13 10.16
C ALA A 34 -2.46 6.72 9.73
N VAL A 35 -3.20 6.60 8.63
CA VAL A 35 -3.59 5.29 8.11
C VAL A 35 -2.41 4.80 7.26
N CYS A 36 -1.57 3.93 7.81
CA CYS A 36 -0.62 3.18 6.99
C CYS A 36 -1.26 1.85 6.59
N VAL A 37 -1.49 1.65 5.29
CA VAL A 37 -1.90 0.34 4.76
C VAL A 37 -0.64 -0.37 4.31
N CYS A 38 -0.26 -1.43 5.02
CA CYS A 38 0.85 -2.28 4.65
C CYS A 38 0.29 -3.44 3.84
N VAL A 39 0.51 -3.40 2.52
CA VAL A 39 0.16 -4.49 1.61
C VAL A 39 1.38 -5.39 1.45
N CYS A 40 1.27 -6.63 1.93
CA CYS A 40 2.23 -7.68 1.65
C CYS A 40 1.69 -8.52 0.51
N VAL A 41 2.48 -8.63 -0.55
CA VAL A 41 2.22 -9.55 -1.66
C VAL A 41 3.30 -10.63 -1.58
N CYS A 42 2.88 -11.84 -1.25
CA CYS A 42 3.71 -13.03 -1.23
C CYS A 42 3.50 -13.77 -2.56
N VAL A 43 4.55 -13.86 -3.37
CA VAL A 43 4.55 -14.63 -4.61
C VAL A 43 5.36 -15.90 -4.36
N ALA A 44 4.74 -17.06 -4.47
CA ALA A 44 5.40 -18.37 -4.30
C ALA A 44 4.79 -19.38 -5.27
N ASP A 45 5.63 -20.13 -5.99
CA ASP A 45 5.22 -21.20 -6.92
C ASP A 45 4.13 -20.79 -7.93
N GLY A 46 4.22 -19.57 -8.46
CA GLY A 46 3.21 -19.03 -9.38
C GLY A 46 1.85 -18.70 -8.76
N LEU A 47 1.75 -18.75 -7.43
CA LEU A 47 0.61 -18.28 -6.64
C LEU A 47 0.90 -16.90 -6.04
N VAL A 48 -0.09 -16.02 -6.09
CA VAL A 48 -0.03 -14.68 -5.49
C VAL A 48 -0.95 -14.66 -4.27
N SER A 49 -0.37 -14.48 -3.09
CA SER A 49 -1.08 -14.27 -1.82
C SER A 49 -0.93 -12.82 -1.39
N ILE A 50 -2.03 -12.17 -0.98
CA ILE A 50 -2.03 -10.75 -0.62
C ILE A 50 -2.62 -10.59 0.77
N SER A 51 -1.88 -9.96 1.67
CA SER A 51 -2.37 -9.56 2.99
C SER A 51 -2.21 -8.06 3.15
N ALA A 52 -3.28 -7.34 3.49
CA ALA A 52 -3.24 -5.92 3.81
C ALA A 52 -3.53 -5.72 5.32
N SER A 53 -2.72 -4.92 6.00
CA SER A 53 -2.89 -4.57 7.41
C SER A 53 -2.79 -3.07 7.61
N MET A 54 -3.72 -2.49 8.36
CA MET A 54 -3.56 -1.13 8.88
C MET A 54 -2.54 -1.14 10.02
N ARG A 55 -1.57 -0.23 9.99
CA ARG A 55 -0.53 -0.06 11.03
C ARG A 55 -0.22 1.43 11.23
N ASP A 56 0.44 1.77 12.35
CA ASP A 56 0.99 3.12 12.58
C ASP A 56 2.24 3.40 11.72
N SER A 57 2.91 2.36 11.21
CA SER A 57 4.03 2.45 10.25
C SER A 57 4.19 1.13 9.48
N CYS A 58 4.70 1.21 8.24
CA CYS A 58 5.10 0.03 7.48
C CYS A 58 6.62 -0.13 7.57
N VAL A 59 7.08 -1.01 8.47
CA VAL A 59 8.48 -1.41 8.57
C VAL A 59 8.71 -2.65 7.69
N THR A 60 9.79 -2.68 6.91
CA THR A 60 10.24 -3.91 6.24
C THR A 60 10.78 -4.87 7.30
N PRO A 61 10.14 -6.02 7.58
CA PRO A 61 10.70 -6.96 8.55
C PRO A 61 11.99 -7.57 7.99
N GLY A 62 12.95 -7.89 8.87
CA GLY A 62 14.16 -8.62 8.46
C GLY A 62 13.85 -10.04 8.00
N PRO A 63 14.80 -10.76 7.37
CA PRO A 63 14.59 -12.10 6.79
C PRO A 63 14.10 -13.17 7.78
N ARG A 64 14.18 -12.92 9.10
CA ARG A 64 13.68 -13.83 10.15
C ARG A 64 12.34 -13.41 10.79
N GLU A 65 11.85 -12.20 10.51
CA GLU A 65 10.58 -11.68 11.05
C GLU A 65 9.45 -11.67 10.00
N SER A 66 9.79 -11.93 8.73
CA SER A 66 8.89 -11.89 7.57
C SER A 66 8.16 -13.22 7.36
N ALA A 67 7.47 -13.73 8.38
CA ALA A 67 6.44 -14.74 8.14
C ALA A 67 5.24 -14.04 7.52
N CYS A 68 4.84 -14.45 6.31
CA CYS A 68 3.56 -14.09 5.73
C CYS A 68 2.48 -14.71 6.65
N LEU A 69 2.07 -13.99 7.70
CA LEU A 69 1.00 -14.44 8.59
C LEU A 69 -0.25 -14.53 7.71
N LEU A 70 -0.71 -15.77 7.45
CA LEU A 70 -2.08 -16.05 7.04
C LEU A 70 -3.00 -15.49 8.14
N LEU A 71 -3.30 -14.20 8.10
CA LEU A 71 -4.30 -13.63 8.98
C LEU A 71 -5.64 -14.25 8.60
N PRO A 72 -6.35 -14.89 9.55
CA PRO A 72 -7.66 -15.41 9.28
C PRO A 72 -8.65 -14.24 9.28
N ARG A 73 -8.75 -13.54 8.16
CA ARG A 73 -10.00 -12.89 7.77
C ARG A 73 -10.31 -13.22 6.32
N ALA A 74 -11.04 -14.32 6.20
CA ALA A 74 -11.79 -14.82 5.05
C ALA A 74 -10.95 -15.08 3.79
N SER A 75 -10.55 -16.34 3.67
CA SER A 75 -10.12 -17.06 2.47
C SER A 75 -10.70 -16.50 1.16
N LEU A 76 -9.81 -16.13 0.24
CA LEU A 76 -10.04 -16.23 -1.20
C LEU A 76 -8.79 -16.88 -1.81
N VAL A 77 -8.64 -18.18 -1.54
CA VAL A 77 -7.86 -19.06 -2.40
C VAL A 77 -8.73 -19.26 -3.64
N GLN A 78 -8.33 -18.70 -4.77
CA GLN A 78 -8.95 -19.07 -6.04
C GLN A 78 -8.30 -20.39 -6.46
N GLU A 79 -9.08 -21.46 -6.42
CA GLU A 79 -8.67 -22.77 -6.91
C GLU A 79 -8.28 -22.68 -8.39
N ALA A 80 -7.05 -23.08 -8.70
CA ALA A 80 -6.63 -23.45 -10.05
C ALA A 80 -7.22 -24.84 -10.41
N PRO A 81 -7.41 -25.18 -11.70
CA PRO A 81 -8.13 -26.38 -12.12
C PRO A 81 -7.46 -27.68 -11.63
N PRO A 82 -8.19 -28.82 -11.58
CA PRO A 82 -7.78 -29.98 -10.80
C PRO A 82 -6.62 -30.70 -11.49
N THR A 83 -5.45 -30.68 -10.85
CA THR A 83 -4.38 -31.65 -11.11
C THR A 83 -3.92 -32.23 -9.78
N PRO A 84 -3.64 -33.54 -9.70
CA PRO A 84 -3.56 -34.27 -8.44
C PRO A 84 -2.29 -33.88 -7.66
N LEU A 85 -2.48 -33.37 -6.44
CA LEU A 85 -1.42 -33.01 -5.51
C LEU A 85 -0.88 -34.25 -4.75
N PRO A 86 0.45 -34.38 -4.52
CA PRO A 86 1.01 -35.29 -3.52
C PRO A 86 0.94 -34.67 -2.10
N PRO A 87 1.18 -35.46 -1.02
CA PRO A 87 0.65 -35.16 0.31
C PRO A 87 1.38 -34.02 1.04
N LYS A 88 0.59 -33.22 1.75
CA LYS A 88 1.00 -32.04 2.55
C LYS A 88 2.04 -32.42 3.62
N LYS A 89 3.20 -31.75 3.61
CA LYS A 89 4.04 -31.59 4.82
C LYS A 89 3.63 -30.32 5.56
N LYS A 90 3.46 -30.46 6.87
CA LYS A 90 2.95 -29.46 7.80
C LYS A 90 4.12 -28.56 8.22
N CYS A 91 4.06 -27.26 7.94
CA CYS A 91 5.01 -26.31 8.51
C CYS A 91 4.61 -26.03 9.96
N GLU A 92 5.35 -26.60 10.92
CA GLU A 92 5.28 -26.22 12.33
C GLU A 92 6.16 -24.99 12.56
N GLY A 93 5.52 -23.83 12.69
CA GLY A 93 6.13 -22.59 13.18
C GLY A 93 5.24 -22.01 14.27
N GLY A 94 5.79 -21.81 15.47
CA GLY A 94 5.06 -21.41 16.67
C GLY A 94 4.24 -20.13 16.46
N ALA A 95 2.96 -20.21 16.81
CA ALA A 95 2.04 -19.08 16.73
C ALA A 95 2.48 -17.97 17.70
N PRO A 96 2.65 -16.70 17.26
CA PRO A 96 2.50 -15.60 18.19
C PRO A 96 1.05 -15.62 18.70
N GLY A 97 0.87 -15.48 20.02
CA GLY A 97 -0.43 -15.55 20.69
C GLY A 97 -1.50 -14.64 20.06
N PRO A 98 -2.79 -14.82 20.42
CA PRO A 98 -3.90 -14.12 19.79
C PRO A 98 -3.71 -12.61 19.95
N SER A 99 -3.23 -11.96 18.89
CA SER A 99 -3.34 -10.52 18.76
C SER A 99 -4.84 -10.22 18.74
N PRO A 100 -5.35 -9.30 19.57
CA PRO A 100 -6.76 -8.96 19.56
C PRO A 100 -7.11 -8.54 18.12
N ALA A 101 -8.10 -9.23 17.54
CA ALA A 101 -8.56 -8.95 16.19
C ALA A 101 -9.00 -7.48 16.14
N LEU A 102 -8.16 -6.63 15.54
CA LEU A 102 -8.48 -5.22 15.37
C LEU A 102 -9.86 -5.12 14.68
N PRO A 103 -10.78 -4.31 15.21
CA PRO A 103 -12.05 -4.04 14.55
C PRO A 103 -11.78 -3.59 13.11
N LEU A 104 -12.61 -4.06 12.16
CA LEU A 104 -12.53 -3.58 10.79
C LEU A 104 -12.80 -2.06 10.79
N PRO A 105 -12.12 -1.28 9.94
CA PRO A 105 -12.36 0.15 9.86
C PRO A 105 -13.83 0.46 9.56
N PRO A 106 -14.33 1.63 10.00
CA PRO A 106 -15.71 2.05 9.79
C PRO A 106 -16.10 2.00 8.31
N THR A 107 -17.27 1.44 8.04
CA THR A 107 -17.63 0.97 6.70
C THR A 107 -18.30 2.05 5.85
N GLY A 108 -17.54 2.74 5.02
CA GLY A 108 -18.08 3.77 4.12
C GLY A 108 -17.49 5.16 4.32
N THR A 109 -16.47 5.29 5.16
CA THR A 109 -15.79 6.56 5.44
C THR A 109 -14.73 6.89 4.39
N ARG A 110 -14.20 8.11 4.49
CA ARG A 110 -13.09 8.60 3.66
C ARG A 110 -11.85 7.72 3.79
N GLU A 111 -11.54 7.23 4.99
CA GLU A 111 -10.38 6.36 5.24
C GLU A 111 -10.57 4.99 4.60
N ALA A 112 -11.79 4.44 4.65
CA ALA A 112 -12.11 3.21 3.95
C ALA A 112 -11.92 3.37 2.43
N ALA A 113 -12.36 4.49 1.84
CA ALA A 113 -12.18 4.79 0.43
C ALA A 113 -10.70 4.74 0.02
N PHE A 114 -9.82 5.39 0.78
CA PHE A 114 -8.38 5.36 0.55
C PHE A 114 -7.80 3.94 0.65
N VAL A 115 -8.26 3.14 1.61
CA VAL A 115 -7.78 1.77 1.81
C VAL A 115 -8.11 0.87 0.63
N TYR A 116 -9.32 0.98 0.08
CA TYR A 116 -9.71 0.25 -1.13
C TYR A 116 -8.82 0.66 -2.32
N ALA A 117 -8.62 1.96 -2.51
CA ALA A 117 -7.79 2.49 -3.59
C ALA A 117 -6.30 2.08 -3.50
N ILE A 118 -5.66 2.27 -2.34
CA ILE A 118 -4.24 1.92 -2.19
C ILE A 118 -4.03 0.41 -2.24
N SER A 119 -5.00 -0.39 -1.78
CA SER A 119 -4.92 -1.85 -1.84
C SER A 119 -5.04 -2.36 -3.27
N SER A 120 -6.03 -1.89 -4.04
CA SER A 120 -6.20 -2.28 -5.45
C SER A 120 -5.00 -1.85 -6.31
N ALA A 121 -4.45 -0.67 -6.04
CA ALA A 121 -3.21 -0.17 -6.62
C ALA A 121 -2.04 -1.08 -6.24
N GLY A 122 -1.88 -1.41 -4.95
CA GLY A 122 -0.81 -2.28 -4.45
C GLY A 122 -0.79 -3.64 -5.15
N VAL A 123 -1.96 -4.26 -5.34
CA VAL A 123 -2.08 -5.52 -6.11
C VAL A 123 -1.61 -5.34 -7.55
N ALA A 124 -2.12 -4.32 -8.25
CA ALA A 124 -1.76 -4.08 -9.65
C ALA A 124 -0.26 -3.78 -9.81
N PHE A 125 0.32 -2.99 -8.91
CA PHE A 125 1.74 -2.65 -8.89
C PHE A 125 2.62 -3.89 -8.67
N ALA A 126 2.33 -4.68 -7.63
CA ALA A 126 3.15 -5.84 -7.28
C ALA A 126 3.13 -6.91 -8.38
N VAL A 127 1.95 -7.22 -8.92
CA VAL A 127 1.82 -8.19 -10.01
C VAL A 127 2.56 -7.71 -11.26
N THR A 128 2.42 -6.43 -11.62
CA THR A 128 3.13 -5.86 -12.78
C THR A 128 4.65 -5.99 -12.61
N ARG A 129 5.17 -5.69 -11.42
CA ARG A 129 6.60 -5.80 -11.10
C ARG A 129 7.10 -7.24 -11.14
N ALA A 130 6.34 -8.18 -10.60
CA ALA A 130 6.69 -9.60 -10.64
C ALA A 130 6.67 -10.16 -12.08
N CYS A 131 5.77 -9.68 -12.93
CA CYS A 131 5.76 -10.01 -14.36
C CYS A 131 7.00 -9.47 -15.09
N SER A 132 7.42 -8.23 -14.81
CA SER A 132 8.55 -7.62 -15.52
C SER A 132 9.92 -8.05 -15.00
N SER A 133 10.01 -8.49 -13.75
CA SER A 133 11.23 -9.13 -13.20
C SER A 133 11.39 -10.59 -13.63
N GLY A 134 10.33 -11.21 -14.16
CA GLY A 134 10.33 -12.63 -14.55
C GLY A 134 10.08 -13.60 -13.38
N GLU A 135 9.58 -13.10 -12.25
CA GLU A 135 9.17 -13.93 -11.10
C GLU A 135 7.88 -14.72 -11.38
N LEU A 136 7.05 -14.27 -12.32
CA LEU A 136 5.81 -14.92 -12.72
C LEU A 136 5.92 -15.46 -14.16
N GLU A 137 5.78 -16.77 -14.33
CA GLU A 137 5.89 -17.42 -15.65
C GLU A 137 4.71 -17.11 -16.60
N LYS A 138 3.52 -16.81 -16.06
CA LYS A 138 2.28 -16.63 -16.83
C LYS A 138 2.12 -15.24 -17.44
N CYS A 139 3.07 -14.34 -17.19
CA CYS A 139 3.05 -12.97 -17.69
C CYS A 139 4.47 -12.49 -18.00
N GLY A 140 4.59 -11.27 -18.53
CA GLY A 140 5.88 -10.73 -18.90
C GLY A 140 5.79 -9.25 -19.29
N CYS A 141 6.84 -8.78 -19.94
CA CYS A 141 6.95 -7.41 -20.44
C CYS A 141 5.85 -7.06 -21.45
N ASP A 142 5.48 -5.79 -21.48
CA ASP A 142 4.65 -5.20 -22.53
C ASP A 142 5.43 -5.13 -23.85
N ARG A 143 4.96 -5.89 -24.84
CA ARG A 143 5.55 -5.96 -26.20
C ARG A 143 4.89 -5.02 -27.19
N THR A 144 3.85 -4.28 -26.78
CA THR A 144 3.14 -3.35 -27.67
C THR A 144 3.98 -2.12 -27.99
N VAL A 145 4.92 -1.77 -27.11
CA VAL A 145 5.77 -0.59 -27.24
C VAL A 145 7.14 -0.99 -27.79
N HIS A 146 7.40 -0.66 -29.05
CA HIS A 146 8.61 -1.07 -29.78
C HIS A 146 9.01 -0.02 -30.82
N GLY A 147 10.22 -0.17 -31.40
CA GLY A 147 10.72 0.71 -32.44
C GLY A 147 11.27 2.04 -31.91
N VAL A 148 11.26 3.08 -32.76
CA VAL A 148 11.75 4.42 -32.41
C VAL A 148 10.58 5.29 -31.97
N SER A 149 10.73 5.97 -30.84
CA SER A 149 9.71 6.89 -30.34
C SER A 149 9.67 8.19 -31.14
N PRO A 150 8.54 8.92 -31.14
CA PRO A 150 8.46 10.26 -31.74
C PRO A 150 9.48 11.25 -31.16
N GLN A 151 9.99 11.00 -29.95
CA GLN A 151 10.99 11.82 -29.27
C GLN A 151 12.43 11.39 -29.59
N GLY A 152 12.63 10.46 -30.54
CA GLY A 152 13.94 10.10 -31.09
C GLY A 152 14.74 9.05 -30.30
N PHE A 153 14.16 8.45 -29.25
CA PHE A 153 14.82 7.34 -28.53
C PHE A 153 14.29 5.99 -28.99
N GLN A 154 15.08 4.93 -28.80
CA GLN A 154 14.67 3.57 -29.14
C GLN A 154 13.99 2.89 -27.95
N TRP A 155 12.83 2.27 -28.17
CA TRP A 155 12.21 1.39 -27.19
C TRP A 155 13.00 0.09 -27.08
N SER A 156 13.41 -0.27 -25.86
CA SER A 156 14.14 -1.50 -25.58
C SER A 156 14.02 -1.88 -24.11
N GLY A 157 14.45 -3.10 -23.76
CA GLY A 157 14.32 -3.64 -22.41
C GLY A 157 12.92 -4.18 -22.12
N CYS A 158 12.55 -4.20 -20.85
CA CYS A 158 11.27 -4.71 -20.38
C CYS A 158 10.35 -3.54 -20.00
N SER A 159 9.39 -3.23 -20.86
CA SER A 159 8.31 -2.31 -20.48
C SER A 159 7.35 -3.01 -19.53
N ASP A 160 6.98 -2.38 -18.43
CA ASP A 160 6.05 -2.91 -17.43
C ASP A 160 4.63 -3.04 -18.01
N ASN A 161 4.08 -4.26 -17.99
CA ASN A 161 2.72 -4.53 -18.48
C ASN A 161 1.66 -4.24 -17.41
N ILE A 162 1.44 -2.94 -17.14
CA ILE A 162 0.48 -2.49 -16.15
C ILE A 162 -0.96 -2.90 -16.48
N ALA A 163 -1.31 -3.04 -17.76
CA ALA A 163 -2.64 -3.50 -18.17
C ALA A 163 -2.95 -4.89 -17.61
N TYR A 164 -1.97 -5.79 -17.62
CA TYR A 164 -2.10 -7.11 -17.00
C TYR A 164 -2.30 -7.02 -15.48
N GLY A 165 -1.49 -6.21 -14.79
CA GLY A 165 -1.61 -6.03 -13.34
C GLY A 165 -2.96 -5.43 -12.92
N VAL A 166 -3.47 -4.46 -13.67
CA VAL A 166 -4.81 -3.86 -13.48
C VAL A 166 -5.90 -4.90 -13.69
N ALA A 167 -5.83 -5.71 -14.76
CA ALA A 167 -6.80 -6.77 -15.03
C ALA A 167 -6.81 -7.83 -13.92
N PHE A 168 -5.62 -8.23 -13.44
CA PHE A 168 -5.49 -9.12 -12.30
C PHE A 168 -6.14 -8.53 -11.05
N SER A 169 -5.80 -7.28 -10.71
CA SER A 169 -6.38 -6.57 -9.55
C SER A 169 -7.90 -6.46 -9.63
N GLN A 170 -8.47 -6.19 -10.81
CA GLN A 170 -9.92 -6.23 -11.04
C GLN A 170 -10.51 -7.62 -10.75
N SER A 171 -9.90 -8.67 -11.30
CA SER A 171 -10.37 -10.05 -11.12
C SER A 171 -10.21 -10.60 -9.71
N PHE A 172 -9.34 -10.00 -8.88
CA PHE A 172 -9.04 -10.47 -7.53
C PHE A 172 -9.73 -9.63 -6.45
N VAL A 173 -9.58 -8.31 -6.51
CA VAL A 173 -10.08 -7.38 -5.48
C VAL A 173 -11.58 -7.13 -5.63
N ASP A 174 -12.11 -7.09 -6.86
CA ASP A 174 -13.49 -6.67 -7.08
C ASP A 174 -14.52 -7.81 -6.89
N VAL A 175 -14.10 -9.08 -6.84
CA VAL A 175 -14.99 -10.27 -6.82
C VAL A 175 -16.03 -10.18 -5.70
N ARG A 176 -15.57 -9.86 -4.49
CA ARG A 176 -16.44 -9.77 -3.30
C ARG A 176 -17.43 -8.62 -3.37
N GLU A 177 -17.07 -7.53 -4.06
CA GLU A 177 -17.95 -6.38 -4.19
C GLU A 177 -18.94 -6.57 -5.33
N ARG A 178 -18.52 -7.21 -6.43
CA ARG A 178 -19.41 -7.63 -7.53
C ARG A 178 -20.47 -8.64 -7.06
N SER A 179 -20.12 -9.57 -6.18
CA SER A 179 -21.07 -10.56 -5.65
C SER A 179 -22.19 -9.94 -4.78
N LYS A 180 -21.96 -8.76 -4.20
CA LYS A 180 -22.99 -8.00 -3.44
C LYS A 180 -23.98 -7.27 -4.36
N GLY A 181 -23.65 -7.15 -5.65
CA GLY A 181 -24.47 -6.52 -6.66
C GLY A 181 -24.57 -5.00 -6.57
N ALA A 182 -25.12 -4.38 -7.63
CA ALA A 182 -25.30 -2.93 -7.74
C ALA A 182 -26.38 -2.35 -6.79
N SER A 183 -27.06 -3.20 -6.02
CA SER A 183 -28.03 -2.77 -5.02
C SER A 183 -27.35 -2.15 -3.80
N SER A 184 -26.11 -2.57 -3.49
CA SER A 184 -25.33 -2.06 -2.36
C SER A 184 -24.58 -0.79 -2.77
N SER A 185 -24.96 0.36 -2.17
CA SER A 185 -24.21 1.62 -2.34
C SER A 185 -22.74 1.49 -1.92
N ARG A 186 -22.49 0.68 -0.88
CA ARG A 186 -21.14 0.38 -0.39
C ARG A 186 -20.31 -0.41 -1.39
N ALA A 187 -20.90 -1.42 -2.04
CA ALA A 187 -20.19 -2.16 -3.09
C ALA A 187 -19.82 -1.25 -4.27
N LEU A 188 -20.74 -0.36 -4.68
CA LEU A 188 -20.50 0.61 -5.74
C LEU A 188 -19.37 1.59 -5.37
N MET A 189 -19.36 2.09 -4.13
CA MET A 189 -18.31 2.95 -3.59
C MET A 189 -16.95 2.24 -3.60
N ASN A 190 -16.89 0.98 -3.13
CA ASN A 190 -15.67 0.19 -3.10
C ASN A 190 -15.12 -0.08 -4.52
N LEU A 191 -15.99 -0.43 -5.47
CA LEU A 191 -15.61 -0.65 -6.87
C LEU A 191 -15.05 0.62 -7.52
N HIS A 192 -15.68 1.77 -7.26
CA HIS A 192 -15.20 3.08 -7.72
C HIS A 192 -13.80 3.37 -7.18
N ASN A 193 -13.62 3.27 -5.86
CA ASN A 193 -12.34 3.57 -5.22
C ASN A 193 -11.23 2.58 -5.62
N ASN A 194 -11.56 1.30 -5.82
CA ASN A 194 -10.63 0.31 -6.37
C ASN A 194 -10.14 0.75 -7.76
N GLU A 195 -11.03 1.26 -8.60
CA GLU A 195 -10.68 1.71 -9.95
C GLU A 195 -9.83 2.98 -9.92
N ALA A 196 -10.18 3.96 -9.08
CA ALA A 196 -9.36 5.15 -8.85
C ALA A 196 -7.93 4.79 -8.42
N GLY A 197 -7.78 3.79 -7.54
CA GLY A 197 -6.49 3.22 -7.15
C GLY A 197 -5.67 2.69 -8.33
N ARG A 198 -6.29 1.88 -9.18
CA ARG A 198 -5.63 1.31 -10.38
C ARG A 198 -5.26 2.39 -11.39
N LYS A 199 -6.13 3.39 -11.57
CA LYS A 199 -5.88 4.54 -12.45
C LYS A 199 -4.72 5.41 -11.98
N ALA A 200 -4.56 5.59 -10.68
CA ALA A 200 -3.42 6.33 -10.13
C ALA A 200 -2.06 5.77 -10.58
N ILE A 201 -1.96 4.46 -10.85
CA ILE A 201 -0.74 3.87 -11.42
C ILE A 201 -0.65 4.16 -12.92
N LEU A 202 -1.75 3.92 -13.66
CA LEU A 202 -1.82 4.10 -15.11
C LEU A 202 -1.45 5.52 -15.54
N THR A 203 -1.97 6.52 -14.83
CA THR A 203 -1.75 7.95 -15.15
C THR A 203 -0.36 8.43 -14.78
N HIS A 204 0.33 7.75 -13.87
CA HIS A 204 1.69 8.09 -13.40
C HIS A 204 2.78 7.15 -13.97
N MET A 205 2.46 6.35 -14.99
CA MET A 205 3.46 5.57 -15.73
C MET A 205 4.53 6.50 -16.29
N ARG A 206 5.80 6.10 -16.18
CA ARG A 206 6.95 6.90 -16.61
C ARG A 206 7.76 6.20 -17.68
N VAL A 207 8.51 6.98 -18.45
CA VAL A 207 9.53 6.46 -19.35
C VAL A 207 10.87 6.55 -18.65
N GLU A 208 11.52 5.41 -18.45
CA GLU A 208 12.89 5.33 -17.94
C GLU A 208 13.85 5.03 -19.08
N CYS A 209 15.05 5.61 -19.02
CA CYS A 209 16.03 5.49 -20.09
C CYS A 209 17.41 5.12 -19.55
N LYS A 210 18.16 4.35 -20.34
CA LYS A 210 19.61 4.15 -20.21
C LYS A 210 20.32 4.84 -21.37
N CYS A 211 21.35 5.59 -21.04
CA CYS A 211 22.21 6.28 -21.99
C CYS A 211 23.43 5.42 -22.32
N HIS A 212 23.78 5.34 -23.61
CA HIS A 212 24.83 4.43 -24.12
C HIS A 212 25.96 5.16 -24.85
N GLY A 213 25.98 6.50 -24.82
CA GLY A 213 27.00 7.28 -25.49
C GLY A 213 28.35 7.27 -24.75
N VAL A 214 29.40 7.72 -25.44
CA VAL A 214 30.77 7.75 -24.93
C VAL A 214 30.82 8.55 -23.62
N SER A 215 31.50 8.00 -22.60
CA SER A 215 31.58 8.59 -21.25
C SER A 215 30.22 8.83 -20.57
N GLY A 216 29.19 8.07 -20.94
CA GLY A 216 27.83 8.20 -20.37
C GLY A 216 26.97 9.27 -21.02
N SER A 217 27.34 9.76 -22.22
CA SER A 217 26.50 10.71 -22.95
C SER A 217 25.15 10.09 -23.37
N CYS A 218 24.12 10.92 -23.47
CA CYS A 218 22.75 10.50 -23.79
C CYS A 218 22.35 10.74 -25.25
N GLU A 219 23.33 10.89 -26.15
CA GLU A 219 23.10 11.04 -27.59
C GLU A 219 22.36 9.83 -28.17
N VAL A 220 22.74 8.63 -27.72
CA VAL A 220 22.01 7.39 -27.97
C VAL A 220 21.48 6.87 -26.64
N LYS A 221 20.18 6.64 -26.57
CA LYS A 221 19.52 6.10 -25.38
C LYS A 221 18.43 5.11 -25.75
N THR A 222 18.27 4.12 -24.90
CA THR A 222 17.16 3.17 -24.96
C THR A 222 16.25 3.36 -23.78
N CYS A 223 14.94 3.31 -23.99
CA CYS A 223 13.97 3.53 -22.92
C CYS A 223 12.92 2.42 -22.85
N TRP A 224 12.31 2.27 -21.68
CA TRP A 224 11.18 1.38 -21.41
C TRP A 224 10.11 2.12 -20.60
N ARG A 225 8.87 1.62 -20.64
CA ARG A 225 7.81 2.10 -19.74
C ARG A 225 7.98 1.43 -18.39
N ALA A 226 8.00 2.20 -17.32
CA ALA A 226 8.12 1.70 -15.96
C ALA A 226 6.93 2.19 -15.12
N VAL A 227 6.46 1.32 -14.21
CA VAL A 227 5.56 1.75 -13.14
C VAL A 227 6.26 2.80 -12.26
N PRO A 228 5.53 3.81 -11.74
CA PRO A 228 6.10 4.79 -10.84
C PRO A 228 6.54 4.16 -9.52
N PRO A 229 7.46 4.78 -8.77
CA PRO A 229 7.73 4.36 -7.40
C PRO A 229 6.42 4.39 -6.59
N PHE A 230 6.12 3.31 -5.86
CA PHE A 230 4.81 3.20 -5.20
C PHE A 230 4.52 4.32 -4.20
N ARG A 231 5.58 4.93 -3.60
CA ARG A 231 5.46 6.13 -2.77
C ARG A 231 4.78 7.30 -3.51
N GLN A 232 5.06 7.47 -4.80
CA GLN A 232 4.43 8.50 -5.64
C GLN A 232 2.93 8.21 -5.83
N VAL A 233 2.56 6.95 -6.03
CA VAL A 233 1.15 6.52 -6.10
C VAL A 233 0.43 6.79 -4.77
N GLY A 234 1.08 6.47 -3.65
CA GLY A 234 0.56 6.77 -2.32
C GLY A 234 0.34 8.26 -2.09
N HIS A 235 1.25 9.12 -2.59
CA HIS A 235 1.08 10.58 -2.53
C HIS A 235 -0.07 11.07 -3.40
N ALA A 236 -0.17 10.59 -4.64
CA ALA A 236 -1.28 10.94 -5.54
C ALA A 236 -2.64 10.54 -4.93
N LEU A 237 -2.75 9.32 -4.40
CA LEU A 237 -3.98 8.88 -3.72
C LEU A 237 -4.25 9.63 -2.42
N LYS A 238 -3.20 10.13 -1.75
CA LYS A 238 -3.35 11.00 -0.59
C LYS A 238 -3.99 12.33 -0.96
N GLU A 239 -3.53 12.96 -2.03
CA GLU A 239 -4.16 14.20 -2.54
C GLU A 239 -5.64 13.95 -2.88
N LYS A 240 -5.96 12.81 -3.51
CA LYS A 240 -7.34 12.40 -3.78
C LYS A 240 -8.15 12.12 -2.51
N PHE A 241 -7.51 11.66 -1.44
CA PHE A 241 -8.15 11.47 -0.14
C PHE A 241 -8.51 12.81 0.52
N ASP A 242 -7.64 13.82 0.46
CA ASP A 242 -7.93 15.14 1.03
C ASP A 242 -9.10 15.84 0.30
N GLY A 243 -9.22 15.62 -1.01
CA GLY A 243 -10.31 16.13 -1.86
C GLY A 243 -11.47 15.15 -2.09
N ALA A 244 -11.60 14.09 -1.29
CA ALA A 244 -12.61 13.06 -1.52
C ALA A 244 -14.04 13.61 -1.41
N THR A 245 -14.96 13.06 -2.21
CA THR A 245 -16.34 13.56 -2.30
C THR A 245 -17.33 12.71 -1.48
N GLU A 246 -18.14 13.33 -0.63
CA GLU A 246 -19.28 12.67 0.01
C GLU A 246 -20.39 12.44 -1.03
N VAL A 247 -20.84 11.19 -1.16
CA VAL A 247 -21.82 10.79 -2.17
C VAL A 247 -23.02 10.08 -1.55
N GLU A 248 -24.14 10.14 -2.25
CA GLU A 248 -25.36 9.40 -1.92
C GLU A 248 -25.86 8.59 -3.13
N PRO A 249 -26.50 7.43 -2.92
CA PRO A 249 -27.03 6.63 -4.01
C PRO A 249 -28.31 7.25 -4.57
N ARG A 250 -28.29 7.64 -5.84
CA ARG A 250 -29.48 8.13 -6.56
C ARG A 250 -29.85 7.20 -7.70
N ARG A 251 -31.15 7.07 -7.98
CA ARG A 251 -31.62 6.34 -9.17
C ARG A 251 -31.47 7.25 -10.38
N VAL A 252 -30.72 6.79 -11.38
CA VAL A 252 -30.54 7.44 -12.68
C VAL A 252 -31.06 6.45 -13.72
N GLY A 253 -32.31 6.66 -14.16
CA GLY A 253 -33.04 5.70 -14.98
C GLY A 253 -33.24 4.37 -14.24
N SER A 254 -32.86 3.26 -14.87
CA SER A 254 -32.92 1.91 -14.28
C SER A 254 -31.77 1.60 -13.32
N SER A 255 -30.69 2.39 -13.36
CA SER A 255 -29.45 2.12 -12.61
C SER A 255 -29.35 2.99 -11.36
N ARG A 256 -28.62 2.49 -10.34
CA ARG A 256 -28.20 3.30 -9.19
C ARG A 256 -26.83 3.88 -9.48
N ALA A 257 -26.66 5.17 -9.28
CA ALA A 257 -25.40 5.88 -9.40
C ALA A 257 -25.08 6.59 -8.08
N LEU A 258 -23.79 6.74 -7.79
CA LEU A 258 -23.35 7.62 -6.71
C LEU A 258 -23.33 9.04 -7.26
N VAL A 259 -23.93 9.98 -6.54
CA VAL A 259 -23.90 11.40 -6.89
C VAL A 259 -23.42 12.20 -5.68
N PRO A 260 -22.74 13.35 -5.88
CA PRO A 260 -22.35 14.22 -4.78
C PRO A 260 -23.54 14.56 -3.91
N ARG A 261 -23.37 14.46 -2.59
CA ARG A 261 -24.43 14.76 -1.63
C ARG A 261 -24.81 16.24 -1.63
N ASN A 262 -23.81 17.10 -1.77
CA ASN A 262 -24.01 18.53 -2.01
C ASN A 262 -23.94 18.82 -3.52
N ALA A 263 -25.05 19.27 -4.10
CA ALA A 263 -25.17 19.58 -5.52
C ALA A 263 -24.33 20.79 -5.98
N GLN A 264 -23.81 21.62 -5.04
CA GLN A 264 -22.89 22.72 -5.35
C GLN A 264 -21.47 22.22 -5.65
N PHE A 265 -21.13 21.00 -5.25
CA PHE A 265 -19.84 20.41 -5.56
C PHE A 265 -19.82 19.83 -6.98
N LYS A 266 -18.64 19.88 -7.59
CA LYS A 266 -18.43 19.30 -8.91
C LYS A 266 -18.65 17.78 -8.83
N PRO A 267 -19.19 17.15 -9.90
CA PRO A 267 -19.21 15.71 -10.02
C PRO A 267 -17.82 15.12 -9.87
N HIS A 268 -17.71 13.99 -9.18
CA HIS A 268 -16.45 13.25 -9.05
C HIS A 268 -16.07 12.61 -10.38
N THR A 269 -14.78 12.52 -10.65
CA THR A 269 -14.23 11.73 -11.74
C THR A 269 -13.97 10.29 -11.30
N ASP A 270 -13.57 9.46 -12.25
CA ASP A 270 -13.13 8.08 -12.03
C ASP A 270 -11.74 7.95 -11.39
N GLU A 271 -11.00 9.06 -11.24
CA GLU A 271 -9.74 9.15 -10.48
C GLU A 271 -9.93 9.68 -9.06
N ASP A 272 -11.11 10.20 -8.72
CA ASP A 272 -11.40 10.79 -7.42
C ASP A 272 -11.92 9.72 -6.44
N LEU A 273 -11.64 9.90 -5.15
CA LEU A 273 -12.17 9.04 -4.11
C LEU A 273 -13.55 9.52 -3.65
N VAL A 274 -14.43 8.55 -3.37
CA VAL A 274 -15.80 8.82 -2.90
C VAL A 274 -16.09 8.07 -1.61
N TYR A 275 -16.88 8.68 -0.73
CA TYR A 275 -17.30 8.08 0.54
C TYR A 275 -18.78 8.34 0.83
N LEU A 276 -19.40 7.48 1.64
CA LEU A 276 -20.84 7.50 1.92
C LEU A 276 -21.18 8.12 3.27
N GLU A 277 -20.27 7.98 4.24
CA GLU A 277 -20.52 8.33 5.63
C GLU A 277 -19.38 9.22 6.16
N PRO A 278 -19.69 10.26 6.96
CA PRO A 278 -18.66 11.09 7.57
C PRO A 278 -17.78 10.27 8.51
N SER A 279 -16.50 10.62 8.59
CA SER A 279 -15.56 9.95 9.48
C SER A 279 -15.95 10.16 10.96
N PRO A 280 -15.82 9.11 11.81
CA PRO A 280 -16.07 9.24 13.24
C PRO A 280 -15.01 10.14 13.89
N ASP A 281 -15.23 10.47 15.17
CA ASP A 281 -14.17 11.04 15.99
C ASP A 281 -13.17 9.94 16.37
N PHE A 282 -11.88 10.14 16.06
CA PHE A 282 -10.82 9.18 16.37
C PHE A 282 -10.11 9.46 17.69
N CYS A 283 -10.52 10.49 18.43
CA CYS A 283 -9.85 10.93 19.65
C CYS A 283 -9.97 9.93 20.80
N GLU A 284 -11.19 9.50 21.10
CA GLU A 284 -11.47 8.53 22.16
C GLU A 284 -11.67 7.13 21.57
N GLN A 285 -11.45 6.12 22.40
CA GLN A 285 -11.63 4.74 22.00
C GLN A 285 -13.12 4.41 21.87
N ASP A 286 -13.50 3.89 20.71
CA ASP A 286 -14.83 3.33 20.46
C ASP A 286 -14.69 2.00 19.69
N MET A 287 -14.79 0.91 20.44
CA MET A 287 -14.70 -0.44 19.89
C MET A 287 -15.82 -0.79 18.91
N ARG A 288 -16.97 -0.10 18.95
CA ARG A 288 -18.11 -0.38 18.06
C ARG A 288 -17.85 0.14 16.65
N SER A 289 -17.30 1.35 16.54
CA SER A 289 -16.90 1.96 15.26
C SER A 289 -15.49 1.54 14.82
N GLY A 290 -14.77 0.81 15.67
CA GLY A 290 -13.43 0.32 15.39
C GLY A 290 -12.32 1.34 15.60
N VAL A 291 -12.61 2.37 16.39
CA VAL A 291 -11.68 3.44 16.74
C VAL A 291 -10.90 3.05 18.00
N LEU A 292 -9.57 3.09 17.93
CA LEU A 292 -8.71 2.75 19.07
C LEU A 292 -8.45 3.93 20.03
N GLY A 293 -8.72 5.16 19.58
CA GLY A 293 -8.35 6.39 20.27
C GLY A 293 -6.90 6.82 19.99
N THR A 294 -6.54 8.02 20.44
CA THR A 294 -5.16 8.56 20.27
C THR A 294 -4.30 8.53 21.53
N ARG A 295 -4.81 7.98 22.63
CA ARG A 295 -4.07 7.82 23.89
C ARG A 295 -2.83 6.95 23.67
N GLY A 296 -1.70 7.32 24.25
CA GLY A 296 -0.46 6.56 24.11
C GLY A 296 0.27 6.75 22.77
N ARG A 297 -0.26 7.54 21.83
CA ARG A 297 0.42 7.80 20.55
C ARG A 297 1.53 8.83 20.71
N THR A 298 2.63 8.61 20.01
CA THR A 298 3.74 9.58 19.93
C THR A 298 3.31 10.79 19.11
N CYS A 299 3.58 11.99 19.61
CA CYS A 299 3.25 13.25 18.95
C CYS A 299 4.47 14.16 18.79
N ASN A 300 4.40 15.08 17.84
CA ASN A 300 5.44 16.08 17.60
C ASN A 300 5.05 17.41 18.26
N LYS A 301 5.79 17.84 19.28
CA LYS A 301 5.52 19.10 20.00
C LYS A 301 5.71 20.35 19.12
N THR A 302 6.54 20.28 18.11
CA THR A 302 6.86 21.44 17.23
C THR A 302 5.93 21.57 16.03
N SER A 303 5.24 20.49 15.65
CA SER A 303 4.33 20.51 14.50
C SER A 303 2.99 21.15 14.87
N LYS A 304 2.48 21.97 13.95
CA LYS A 304 1.10 22.49 13.98
C LYS A 304 0.16 21.68 13.07
N ALA A 305 0.68 20.67 12.40
CA ALA A 305 -0.11 19.76 11.56
C ALA A 305 -0.67 18.61 12.42
N ILE A 306 -1.26 17.60 11.78
CA ILE A 306 -1.97 16.50 12.46
C ILE A 306 -1.06 15.60 13.29
N ASP A 307 0.24 15.55 12.97
CA ASP A 307 1.25 14.90 13.83
C ASP A 307 1.58 15.73 15.10
N GLY A 308 1.11 16.98 15.16
CA GLY A 308 1.27 17.90 16.26
C GLY A 308 0.56 17.45 17.54
N CYS A 309 1.19 17.62 18.70
CA CYS A 309 0.61 17.20 19.99
C CYS A 309 -0.73 17.90 20.33
N GLU A 310 -0.96 19.12 19.85
CA GLU A 310 -2.23 19.83 20.08
C GLU A 310 -3.42 19.11 19.40
N LEU A 311 -3.24 18.72 18.14
CA LEU A 311 -4.27 18.06 17.33
C LEU A 311 -4.32 16.55 17.61
N LEU A 312 -3.18 15.86 17.62
CA LEU A 312 -3.11 14.41 17.79
C LEU A 312 -3.64 13.96 19.15
N CYS A 313 -3.37 14.74 20.20
CA CYS A 313 -3.82 14.45 21.55
C CYS A 313 -5.18 15.06 21.89
N CYS A 314 -5.86 15.70 20.92
CA CYS A 314 -7.22 16.23 21.05
C CYS A 314 -7.40 17.16 22.26
N GLY A 315 -6.40 18.00 22.54
CA GLY A 315 -6.42 18.92 23.69
C GLY A 315 -6.24 18.27 25.06
N ARG A 316 -6.10 16.94 25.19
CA ARG A 316 -5.85 16.24 26.48
C ARG A 316 -4.46 16.50 27.06
N GLY A 317 -3.57 17.08 26.26
CA GLY A 317 -2.15 17.24 26.57
C GLY A 317 -1.34 15.95 26.35
N PHE A 318 -0.07 15.99 26.72
CA PHE A 318 0.88 14.91 26.51
C PHE A 318 1.84 14.76 27.70
N HIS A 319 2.41 13.57 27.85
CA HIS A 319 3.55 13.28 28.70
C HIS A 319 4.83 13.50 27.92
N THR A 320 5.88 13.99 28.59
CA THR A 320 7.22 14.11 28.01
C THR A 320 8.17 13.23 28.80
N ALA A 321 8.89 12.35 28.11
CA ALA A 321 9.91 11.49 28.69
C ALA A 321 11.22 11.70 27.93
N GLN A 322 12.35 11.71 28.64
CA GLN A 322 13.66 11.64 27.99
C GLN A 322 14.02 10.17 27.79
N VAL A 323 14.23 9.78 26.53
CA VAL A 323 14.64 8.43 26.18
C VAL A 323 15.99 8.49 25.48
N GLU A 324 16.85 7.52 25.79
CA GLU A 324 18.15 7.38 25.16
C GLU A 324 18.01 6.49 23.92
N LEU A 325 18.20 7.08 22.74
CA LEU A 325 18.13 6.37 21.48
C LEU A 325 19.54 6.02 21.00
N ALA A 326 19.80 4.74 20.75
CA ALA A 326 21.02 4.32 20.10
C ALA A 326 20.95 4.56 18.59
N GLU A 327 21.90 5.30 18.05
CA GLU A 327 22.00 5.59 16.62
C GLU A 327 23.41 5.32 16.07
N ARG A 328 23.50 5.10 14.76
CA ARG A 328 24.79 4.96 14.07
C ARG A 328 25.30 6.35 13.72
N CYS A 329 26.46 6.71 14.25
CA CYS A 329 27.06 8.02 14.10
C CYS A 329 28.50 7.91 13.57
N SER A 330 29.06 9.05 13.15
CA SER A 330 30.46 9.16 12.69
C SER A 330 30.86 8.07 11.70
N CYS A 331 29.97 7.78 10.75
CA CYS A 331 30.16 6.75 9.74
C CYS A 331 31.30 7.12 8.78
N LYS A 332 32.28 6.22 8.64
CA LYS A 332 33.39 6.36 7.70
C LYS A 332 33.27 5.29 6.61
N PHE A 333 33.30 5.73 5.36
CA PHE A 333 33.43 4.82 4.23
C PHE A 333 34.88 4.36 4.14
N HIS A 334 35.09 3.05 4.15
CA HIS A 334 36.37 2.43 3.85
C HIS A 334 36.33 1.99 2.40
N TRP A 335 37.34 2.41 1.62
CA TRP A 335 37.41 2.24 0.16
C TRP A 335 37.54 0.77 -0.33
N CYS A 336 37.23 -0.20 0.53
CA CYS A 336 37.07 -1.62 0.23
C CYS A 336 35.59 -2.08 0.41
N CYS A 337 34.66 -1.14 0.19
CA CYS A 337 33.21 -1.35 0.03
C CYS A 337 32.37 -1.53 1.32
N PHE A 338 32.81 -1.00 2.46
CA PHE A 338 31.98 -1.01 3.67
C PHE A 338 32.01 0.31 4.43
N VAL A 339 30.90 0.58 5.13
CA VAL A 339 30.76 1.75 6.01
C VAL A 339 30.89 1.27 7.45
N LYS A 340 31.90 1.78 8.15
CA LYS A 340 32.06 1.55 9.59
C LYS A 340 31.51 2.75 10.36
N CYS A 341 30.49 2.52 11.17
CA CYS A 341 29.91 3.54 12.06
C CYS A 341 30.25 3.22 13.51
N ARG A 342 30.26 4.25 14.35
CA ARG A 342 30.24 4.09 15.80
C ARG A 342 28.78 4.04 16.26
N GLN A 343 28.53 3.42 17.42
CA GLN A 343 27.24 3.48 18.07
C GLN A 343 27.27 4.65 19.05
N CYS A 344 26.43 5.65 18.80
CA CYS A 344 26.23 6.78 19.70
C CYS A 344 24.90 6.62 20.42
N GLN A 345 24.84 7.23 21.60
CA GLN A 345 23.59 7.43 22.32
C GLN A 345 23.19 8.90 22.16
N ARG A 346 21.93 9.13 21.84
CA ARG A 346 21.35 10.46 21.74
C ARG A 346 20.14 10.54 22.67
N LEU A 347 20.18 11.50 23.58
CA LEU A 347 19.04 11.78 24.44
C LEU A 347 17.99 12.54 23.64
N VAL A 348 16.75 12.03 23.62
CA VAL A 348 15.63 12.65 22.91
C VAL A 348 14.43 12.81 23.81
N GLU A 349 13.72 13.92 23.65
CA GLU A 349 12.41 14.09 24.27
C GLU A 349 11.36 13.36 23.41
N LEU A 350 10.72 12.36 24.01
CA LEU A 350 9.57 11.66 23.45
C LEU A 350 8.30 12.23 24.07
N HIS A 351 7.36 12.65 23.22
CA HIS A 351 6.07 13.16 23.66
C HIS A 351 4.97 12.16 23.33
N THR A 352 4.11 11.85 24.30
CA THR A 352 3.08 10.81 24.18
C THR A 352 1.74 11.32 24.68
N CYS A 353 0.66 11.15 23.91
CA CYS A 353 -0.67 11.62 24.28
C CYS A 353 -1.22 10.93 25.54
N ARG A 354 -1.92 11.71 26.39
CA ARG A 354 -2.63 11.22 27.60
C ARG A 354 -3.92 10.47 27.28
#